data_AF-A0A522B2Q1-F1
#
_entry.id   AF-A0A522B2Q1-F1
#
_cell.length_a   1.000
_cell.length_b   1.000
_cell.length_c   1.000
_cell.angle_alpha   90.00
_cell.angle_beta   90.00
_cell.angle_gamma   90.00
#
_symmetry.space_group_name_H-M   'P 1'
#
loop_
_entity.id
_entity.type
_entity.pdbx_description
1 polymer ?
#
loop_
_entity_poly.entity_id
_entity_poly.type
_entity_poly.pdbx_seq_one_letter_code
_entity_poly.pdbx_strand_id
1 'polypeptide(L)'
;MPTPYARNWISYLTDSLVNDNALPAGDAVEYLTQNLFGDSPNRRLHEAKVPHEAIAQFLQRLYGPLLEAATREAGLAEGDSTRIFTDVSLIGPSTVLAVYAPANDGPQQLLLLDSVRTWDLVFPHADAFNAWAEERYGKLVAALHAPVGACALPA
;
A
#
# COMPACT_ATOMS: atom_id res chain seq x y z
N MET A 1 -0.56 10.92 27.20
CA MET A 1 -1.42 10.24 26.21
C MET A 1 -0.72 8.95 25.83
N PRO A 2 -1.32 7.76 25.99
CA PRO A 2 -0.68 6.57 25.46
C PRO A 2 -0.69 6.71 23.94
N THR A 3 0.49 6.76 23.32
CA THR A 3 0.61 6.58 21.88
C THR A 3 -0.10 5.28 21.53
N PRO A 4 -1.03 5.25 20.54
CA PRO A 4 -1.55 3.98 20.06
C PRO A 4 -0.33 3.14 19.69
N TYR A 5 -0.29 1.89 20.17
CA TYR A 5 0.78 0.95 19.82
C TYR A 5 0.97 1.02 18.30
N ALA A 6 2.11 1.55 17.84
CA ALA A 6 2.42 1.60 16.42
C ALA A 6 2.34 0.17 15.91
N ARG A 7 1.45 -0.08 14.93
CA ARG A 7 1.27 -1.43 14.39
C ARG A 7 2.60 -1.87 13.80
N ASN A 8 2.95 -3.13 14.04
CA ASN A 8 4.09 -3.72 13.36
C ASN A 8 3.65 -4.09 11.93
N TRP A 9 3.72 -3.11 11.04
CA TRP A 9 3.30 -3.26 9.65
C TRP A 9 4.17 -4.25 8.91
N ILE A 10 5.44 -4.43 9.28
CA ILE A 10 6.30 -5.45 8.68
C ILE A 10 5.76 -6.85 8.93
N SER A 11 5.39 -7.16 10.18
CA SER A 11 4.77 -8.43 10.52
C SER A 11 3.46 -8.61 9.76
N TYR A 12 2.61 -7.58 9.72
CA TYR A 12 1.35 -7.63 8.99
C TYR A 12 1.54 -7.89 7.48
N LEU A 13 2.47 -7.17 6.84
CA LEU A 13 2.79 -7.38 5.43
C LEU A 13 3.34 -8.79 5.20
N THR A 14 4.21 -9.27 6.07
CA THR A 14 4.79 -10.62 5.95
C THR A 14 3.68 -11.67 5.99
N ASP A 15 2.78 -11.57 6.97
CA ASP A 15 1.64 -12.48 7.12
C ASP A 15 0.69 -12.41 5.91
N SER A 16 0.40 -11.20 5.41
CA SER A 16 -0.44 -11.01 4.22
C SER A 16 0.18 -11.63 2.97
N LEU A 17 1.49 -11.46 2.73
CA LEU A 17 2.18 -12.07 1.60
C LEU A 17 2.16 -13.61 1.63
N VAL A 18 2.22 -14.18 2.83
CA VAL A 18 2.12 -15.62 3.04
C VAL A 18 0.71 -16.12 2.81
N ASN A 19 -0.29 -15.42 3.36
CA ASN A 19 -1.70 -15.82 3.29
C ASN A 19 -2.30 -15.67 1.89
N ASP A 20 -1.88 -14.67 1.12
CA ASP A 20 -2.32 -14.48 -0.27
C ASP A 20 -1.63 -15.43 -1.26
N ASN A 21 -0.85 -16.41 -0.76
CA ASN A 21 0.01 -17.31 -1.53
C ASN A 21 0.96 -16.57 -2.50
N ALA A 22 1.27 -15.30 -2.20
CA ALA A 22 2.13 -14.49 -3.04
C ALA A 22 3.59 -14.98 -2.93
N LEU A 23 4.00 -15.41 -1.72
CA LEU A 23 5.34 -15.96 -1.42
C LEU A 23 5.28 -16.94 -0.24
N PRO A 24 6.10 -18.02 -0.22
CA PRO A 24 6.37 -18.80 0.99
C PRO A 24 6.93 -17.93 2.13
N ALA A 25 6.74 -18.33 3.39
CA ALA A 25 7.10 -17.51 4.56
C ALA A 25 8.58 -17.07 4.62
N GLY A 26 9.51 -17.95 4.29
CA GLY A 26 10.94 -17.59 4.19
C GLY A 26 11.21 -16.55 3.11
N ASP A 27 10.57 -16.75 1.94
CA ASP A 27 10.75 -15.91 0.77
C ASP A 27 10.09 -14.53 0.95
N ALA A 28 9.01 -14.44 1.73
CA ALA A 28 8.34 -13.17 2.04
C ALA A 28 9.22 -12.23 2.86
N VAL A 29 9.85 -12.75 3.93
CA VAL A 29 10.78 -11.97 4.78
C VAL A 29 12.00 -11.55 3.98
N GLU A 30 12.56 -12.46 3.18
CA GLU A 30 13.71 -12.16 2.34
C GLU A 30 13.36 -11.11 1.29
N TYR A 31 12.22 -11.25 0.61
CA TYR A 31 11.74 -10.30 -0.39
C TYR A 31 11.56 -8.90 0.19
N LEU A 32 10.88 -8.78 1.33
CA LEU A 32 10.70 -7.50 2.02
C LEU A 32 12.05 -6.93 2.43
N THR A 33 12.95 -7.75 2.99
CA THR A 33 14.28 -7.31 3.39
C THR A 33 15.09 -6.74 2.22
N GLN A 34 15.04 -7.42 1.07
CA GLN A 34 15.78 -7.02 -0.12
C GLN A 34 15.19 -5.79 -0.84
N ASN A 35 13.89 -5.54 -0.70
CA ASN A 35 13.22 -4.50 -1.49
C ASN A 35 12.73 -3.29 -0.68
N LEU A 36 12.53 -3.43 0.64
CA LEU A 36 12.13 -2.34 1.53
C LEU A 36 13.29 -1.70 2.28
N PHE A 37 14.40 -2.40 2.49
CA PHE A 37 15.52 -1.86 3.29
C PHE A 37 16.82 -1.80 2.49
N GLY A 38 17.66 -0.83 2.86
CA GLY A 38 18.97 -0.59 2.24
C GLY A 38 19.10 0.82 1.67
N ASP A 39 19.99 0.96 0.69
CA ASP A 39 20.26 2.24 0.06
C ASP A 39 19.23 2.54 -1.04
N SER A 40 18.76 3.78 -1.07
CA SER A 40 18.02 4.32 -2.20
C SER A 40 18.99 4.76 -3.30
N PRO A 41 18.71 4.50 -4.59
CA PRO A 41 17.52 3.83 -5.12
C PRO A 41 17.64 2.30 -5.11
N ASN A 42 16.52 1.60 -4.90
CA ASN A 42 16.42 0.14 -5.06
C ASN A 42 16.59 -0.25 -6.54
N ARG A 43 17.82 -0.57 -6.92
CA ARG A 43 18.19 -0.96 -8.29
C ARG A 43 17.58 -2.28 -8.73
N ARG A 44 17.23 -3.17 -7.79
CA ARG A 44 16.69 -4.51 -8.09
C ARG A 44 15.39 -4.44 -8.88
N LEU A 45 14.58 -3.41 -8.63
CA LEU A 45 13.32 -3.19 -9.36
C LEU A 45 13.56 -2.84 -10.83
N HIS A 46 14.62 -2.08 -11.13
CA HIS A 46 14.98 -1.71 -12.51
C HIS A 46 15.77 -2.79 -13.24
N GLU A 47 16.57 -3.56 -12.51
CA GLU A 47 17.41 -4.63 -13.06
C GLU A 47 16.63 -5.95 -13.23
N ALA A 48 15.38 -6.00 -12.76
CA ALA A 48 14.49 -7.14 -12.96
C ALA A 48 14.29 -7.42 -14.46
N LYS A 49 14.03 -8.70 -14.80
CA LYS A 49 13.79 -9.13 -16.18
C LYS A 49 12.61 -8.38 -16.82
N VAL A 50 11.59 -8.04 -16.02
CA VAL A 50 10.41 -7.28 -16.43
C VAL A 50 10.18 -6.17 -15.40
N PRO A 51 10.85 -5.01 -15.52
CA PRO A 51 10.86 -3.97 -14.49
C PRO A 51 9.48 -3.40 -14.17
N HIS A 52 8.66 -3.19 -15.20
CA HIS A 52 7.30 -2.66 -15.03
C HIS A 52 6.44 -3.60 -14.16
N GLU A 53 6.52 -4.90 -14.42
CA GLU A 53 5.78 -5.90 -13.65
C GLU A 53 6.34 -6.03 -12.23
N ALA A 54 7.66 -6.02 -12.07
CA ALA A 54 8.31 -6.06 -10.75
C ALA A 54 7.89 -4.87 -9.87
N ILE A 55 7.84 -3.67 -10.43
CA ILE A 55 7.38 -2.46 -9.75
C ILE A 55 5.90 -2.55 -9.41
N ALA A 56 5.04 -2.97 -10.35
CA ALA A 56 3.62 -3.14 -10.10
C ALA A 56 3.37 -4.13 -8.96
N GLN A 57 4.04 -5.30 -8.99
CA GLN A 57 3.94 -6.30 -7.93
C GLN A 57 4.44 -5.77 -6.59
N PHE A 58 5.57 -5.06 -6.57
CA PHE A 58 6.09 -4.45 -5.35
C PHE A 58 5.07 -3.48 -4.72
N LEU A 59 4.51 -2.57 -5.53
CA LEU A 59 3.50 -1.63 -5.05
C LEU A 59 2.23 -2.35 -4.56
N GLN A 60 1.74 -3.36 -5.28
CA GLN A 60 0.59 -4.15 -4.83
C GLN A 60 0.85 -4.85 -3.49
N ARG A 61 2.05 -5.41 -3.32
CA ARG A 61 2.48 -6.08 -2.08
C ARG A 61 2.66 -5.12 -0.90
N LEU A 62 2.92 -3.84 -1.16
CA LEU A 62 3.01 -2.82 -0.11
C LEU A 62 1.65 -2.24 0.26
N TYR A 63 0.89 -1.78 -0.73
CA TYR A 63 -0.34 -1.02 -0.50
C TYR A 63 -1.58 -1.89 -0.36
N GLY A 64 -1.60 -3.08 -0.95
CA GLY A 64 -2.70 -4.05 -0.83
C GLY A 64 -3.02 -4.38 0.63
N PRO A 65 -2.03 -4.82 1.44
CA PRO A 65 -2.26 -5.15 2.85
C PRO A 65 -2.74 -3.95 3.68
N LEU A 66 -2.29 -2.73 3.35
CA LEU A 66 -2.75 -1.51 4.02
C LEU A 66 -4.22 -1.22 3.72
N LEU A 67 -4.63 -1.37 2.45
CA LEU A 67 -6.02 -1.22 2.03
C LEU A 67 -6.91 -2.29 2.66
N GLU A 68 -6.47 -3.54 2.69
CA GLU A 68 -7.19 -4.64 3.33
C GLU A 68 -7.44 -4.35 4.82
N ALA A 69 -6.40 -3.91 5.54
CA ALA A 69 -6.51 -3.53 6.93
C ALA A 69 -7.48 -2.35 7.13
N ALA A 70 -7.46 -1.36 6.22
CA ALA A 70 -8.31 -0.18 6.31
C ALA A 70 -9.78 -0.53 6.04
N THR A 71 -10.02 -1.37 5.03
CA THR A 71 -11.33 -1.94 4.70
C THR A 71 -11.92 -2.71 5.88
N ARG A 72 -11.12 -3.54 6.56
CA ARG A 72 -11.55 -4.28 7.75
C ARG A 72 -11.94 -3.36 8.90
N GLU A 73 -11.18 -2.28 9.11
CA GLU A 73 -11.49 -1.29 10.16
C GLU A 73 -12.73 -0.45 9.84
N ALA A 74 -12.94 -0.11 8.56
CA ALA A 74 -14.11 0.65 8.12
C ALA A 74 -15.43 -0.15 8.19
N GLY A 75 -15.37 -1.48 8.32
CA GLY A 75 -16.56 -2.32 8.43
C GLY A 75 -17.44 -2.29 7.17
N LEU A 76 -16.83 -2.28 5.98
CA LEU A 76 -17.55 -2.21 4.70
C LEU A 76 -18.57 -3.36 4.56
N ALA A 77 -19.65 -3.09 3.82
CA ALA A 77 -20.75 -4.04 3.68
C ALA A 77 -20.36 -5.22 2.78
N GLU A 78 -21.05 -6.35 2.96
CA GLU A 78 -20.88 -7.50 2.07
C GLU A 78 -21.22 -7.12 0.62
N GLY A 79 -20.27 -7.37 -0.29
CA GLY A 79 -20.37 -7.04 -1.70
C GLY A 79 -19.66 -5.74 -2.11
N ASP A 80 -19.26 -4.90 -1.15
CA ASP A 80 -18.42 -3.75 -1.44
C ASP A 80 -17.02 -4.21 -1.89
N SER A 81 -16.46 -3.53 -2.87
CA SER A 81 -15.16 -3.89 -3.44
C SER A 81 -14.13 -2.78 -3.23
N THR A 82 -12.93 -3.18 -2.82
CA THR A 82 -11.78 -2.28 -2.70
C THR A 82 -10.60 -2.83 -3.49
N ARG A 83 -9.86 -1.95 -4.18
CA ARG A 83 -8.70 -2.36 -4.98
C ARG A 83 -7.65 -1.26 -5.11
N ILE A 84 -6.38 -1.65 -5.14
CA ILE A 84 -5.27 -0.78 -5.51
C ILE A 84 -5.04 -0.83 -7.02
N PHE A 85 -4.94 0.33 -7.65
CA PHE A 85 -4.51 0.51 -9.03
C PHE A 85 -3.19 1.27 -9.05
N THR A 86 -2.30 0.84 -9.94
CA THR A 86 -0.98 1.45 -10.09
C THR A 86 -0.74 1.80 -11.55
N ASP A 87 -0.43 3.07 -11.81
CA ASP A 87 0.16 3.49 -13.08
C ASP A 87 1.67 3.57 -12.90
N VAL A 88 2.40 2.64 -13.52
CA VAL A 88 3.82 2.42 -13.26
C VAL A 88 4.67 3.22 -14.25
N SER A 89 5.56 4.05 -13.71
CA SER A 89 6.58 4.75 -14.48
C SER A 89 7.97 4.20 -14.17
N LEU A 90 8.79 4.01 -15.21
CA LEU A 90 10.18 3.58 -15.06
C LEU A 90 11.18 4.76 -14.98
N ILE A 91 10.71 5.98 -15.27
CA ILE A 91 11.55 7.18 -15.36
C ILE A 91 11.08 8.31 -14.44
N GLY A 92 9.85 8.22 -13.94
CA GLY A 92 9.22 9.21 -13.08
C GLY A 92 8.45 8.56 -11.92
N PRO A 93 7.57 9.33 -11.25
CA PRO A 93 6.74 8.78 -10.19
C PRO A 93 5.70 7.81 -10.76
N SER A 94 5.53 6.68 -10.09
CA SER A 94 4.36 5.81 -10.24
C SER A 94 3.21 6.37 -9.41
N THR A 95 2.00 6.22 -9.92
CA THR A 95 0.78 6.68 -9.24
C THR A 95 0.10 5.50 -8.57
N VAL A 96 -0.28 5.64 -7.30
CA VAL A 96 -1.01 4.63 -6.53
C VAL A 96 -2.39 5.16 -6.18
N LEU A 97 -3.42 4.49 -6.67
CA LEU A 97 -4.82 4.81 -6.46
C LEU A 97 -5.49 3.71 -5.64
N ALA A 98 -6.18 4.08 -4.57
CA ALA A 98 -7.11 3.20 -3.87
C ALA A 98 -8.53 3.49 -4.37
N VAL A 99 -9.23 2.43 -4.74
CA VAL A 99 -10.58 2.51 -5.30
C VAL A 99 -11.52 1.76 -4.39
N TYR A 100 -12.61 2.42 -4.01
CA TYR A 100 -13.75 1.82 -3.34
C TYR A 100 -14.97 1.91 -4.27
N ALA A 101 -15.58 0.76 -4.53
CA ALA A 101 -16.80 0.66 -5.30
C ALA A 101 -17.85 -0.07 -4.47
N PRO A 102 -18.94 0.62 -4.05
CA PRO A 102 -20.00 0.01 -3.27
C PRO A 102 -20.77 -1.04 -4.07
N ALA A 103 -21.35 -2.02 -3.37
CA ALA A 103 -22.15 -3.09 -3.96
C ALA A 103 -23.45 -2.56 -4.60
N ASN A 104 -24.04 -1.58 -3.94
CA ASN A 104 -25.18 -0.83 -4.45
C ASN A 104 -24.65 0.25 -5.39
N ASP A 105 -25.44 0.65 -6.40
CA ASP A 105 -25.12 1.60 -7.49
C ASP A 105 -24.85 3.05 -7.01
N GLY A 106 -24.31 3.19 -5.80
CA GLY A 106 -23.83 4.40 -5.18
C GLY A 106 -22.49 4.87 -5.76
N PRO A 107 -22.08 6.07 -5.39
CA PRO A 107 -20.92 6.71 -5.99
C PRO A 107 -19.63 5.99 -5.59
N GLN A 108 -18.80 5.69 -6.60
CA GLN A 108 -17.46 5.15 -6.42
C GLN A 108 -16.53 6.22 -5.87
N GLN A 109 -15.56 5.81 -5.06
CA GLN A 109 -14.55 6.70 -4.50
C GLN A 109 -13.16 6.32 -5.01
N LEU A 110 -12.43 7.34 -5.46
CA LEU A 110 -11.06 7.24 -5.94
C LEU A 110 -10.19 8.08 -5.01
N LEU A 111 -9.21 7.46 -4.36
CA LEU A 111 -8.21 8.14 -3.54
C LEU A 111 -6.85 8.02 -4.21
N LEU A 112 -6.28 9.15 -4.61
CA LEU A 112 -4.85 9.23 -4.92
C LEU A 112 -4.06 9.11 -3.62
N LEU A 113 -3.47 7.95 -3.39
CA LEU A 113 -2.76 7.66 -2.15
C LEU A 113 -1.35 8.22 -2.19
N ASP A 114 -0.64 7.98 -3.30
CA ASP A 114 0.75 8.41 -3.48
C ASP A 114 1.09 8.62 -4.95
N SER A 115 2.03 9.54 -5.19
CA SER A 115 2.77 9.68 -6.44
C SER A 115 4.25 9.60 -6.12
N VAL A 116 4.86 8.43 -6.35
CA VAL A 116 6.14 8.06 -5.76
C VAL A 116 7.05 7.38 -6.77
N ARG A 117 8.32 7.74 -6.75
CA ARG A 117 9.36 6.99 -7.44
C ARG A 117 9.55 5.67 -6.71
N THR A 118 9.15 4.57 -7.34
CA THR A 118 9.03 3.30 -6.63
C THR A 118 10.37 2.79 -6.12
N TRP A 119 11.45 3.04 -6.87
CA TRP A 119 12.81 2.71 -6.46
C TRP A 119 13.32 3.57 -5.28
N ASP A 120 12.68 4.70 -4.97
CA ASP A 120 13.04 5.52 -3.82
C ASP A 120 12.27 5.09 -2.54
N LEU A 121 11.32 4.15 -2.63
CA LEU A 121 10.60 3.57 -1.49
C LEU A 121 11.46 2.53 -0.76
N VAL A 122 12.57 3.02 -0.18
CA VAL A 122 13.48 2.25 0.65
C VAL A 122 13.59 2.96 2.00
N PHE A 123 13.58 2.17 3.07
CA PHE A 123 13.54 2.65 4.44
C PHE A 123 14.84 2.31 5.16
N PRO A 124 15.35 3.21 6.02
CA PRO A 124 16.59 2.96 6.75
C PRO A 124 16.43 1.88 7.84
N HIS A 125 15.23 1.72 8.39
CA HIS A 125 14.92 0.73 9.42
C HIS A 125 13.40 0.49 9.52
N ALA A 126 13.04 -0.54 10.28
CA ALA A 126 11.66 -0.97 10.45
C ALA A 126 10.71 0.13 10.95
N ASP A 127 11.12 0.93 11.93
CA ASP A 127 10.27 1.98 12.48
C ASP A 127 9.94 3.07 11.46
N ALA A 128 10.86 3.39 10.55
CA ALA A 128 10.61 4.35 9.47
C ALA A 128 9.55 3.83 8.50
N PHE A 129 9.63 2.54 8.16
CA PHE A 129 8.60 1.88 7.36
C PHE A 129 7.25 1.83 8.10
N ASN A 130 7.23 1.44 9.38
CA ASN A 130 6.01 1.37 10.17
C ASN A 130 5.31 2.74 10.26
N ALA A 131 6.07 3.83 10.46
CA ALA A 131 5.52 5.19 10.46
C ALA A 131 4.96 5.58 9.08
N TRP A 132 5.68 5.27 8.01
CA TRP A 132 5.24 5.52 6.64
C TRP A 132 3.93 4.76 6.31
N ALA A 133 3.85 3.49 6.71
CA ALA A 133 2.69 2.63 6.51
C ALA A 133 1.48 3.10 7.32
N GLU A 134 1.69 3.46 8.60
CA GLU A 134 0.64 3.98 9.49
C GLU A 134 0.01 5.27 8.94
N GLU A 135 0.81 6.17 8.36
CA GLU A 135 0.30 7.40 7.74
C GLU A 135 -0.66 7.10 6.58
N ARG A 136 -0.29 6.16 5.69
CA ARG A 136 -1.10 5.77 4.53
C ARG A 136 -2.33 4.99 4.94
N TYR A 137 -2.17 4.11 5.91
CA TYR A 137 -3.28 3.43 6.55
C TYR A 137 -4.31 4.43 7.10
N GLY A 138 -3.87 5.45 7.84
CA GLY A 138 -4.73 6.50 8.37
C GLY A 138 -5.46 7.27 7.26
N LYS A 139 -4.78 7.59 6.15
CA LYS A 139 -5.42 8.22 4.97
C LYS A 139 -6.51 7.33 4.38
N LEU A 140 -6.27 6.04 4.27
CA LEU A 140 -7.24 5.07 3.75
C LEU A 140 -8.46 4.97 4.66
N VAL A 141 -8.26 4.80 5.97
CA VAL A 141 -9.36 4.75 6.96
C VAL A 141 -10.18 6.04 6.93
N ALA A 142 -9.52 7.19 6.90
CA ALA A 142 -10.21 8.49 6.83
C ALA A 142 -11.03 8.63 5.54
N ALA A 143 -10.49 8.19 4.40
CA ALA A 143 -11.18 8.23 3.12
C ALA A 143 -12.40 7.32 3.08
N LEU A 144 -12.29 6.08 3.59
CA LEU A 144 -13.39 5.11 3.62
C LEU A 144 -14.54 5.54 4.54
N HIS A 145 -14.25 6.30 5.61
CA HIS A 145 -15.27 6.88 6.48
C HIS A 145 -15.82 8.23 5.98
N ALA A 146 -15.17 8.85 4.99
CA ALA A 146 -15.63 10.12 4.47
C ALA A 146 -16.90 9.92 3.63
N PRO A 147 -17.91 10.79 3.75
CA PRO A 147 -19.06 10.75 2.86
C PRO A 147 -18.60 11.01 1.42
N VAL A 148 -19.07 10.18 0.49
CA VAL A 148 -18.66 10.26 -0.92
C VAL A 148 -19.03 11.64 -1.47
N GLY A 149 -18.01 12.39 -1.94
CA GLY A 149 -18.15 13.78 -2.39
C GLY A 149 -17.54 14.83 -1.45
N ALA A 150 -17.06 14.46 -0.27
CA ALA A 150 -16.36 15.35 0.66
C ALA A 150 -14.89 15.63 0.28
N CYS A 151 -14.53 15.54 -1.01
CA CYS A 151 -13.20 15.87 -1.50
C CYS A 151 -12.99 17.39 -1.40
N ALA A 152 -12.68 17.88 -0.20
CA ALA A 152 -12.07 19.18 -0.02
C ALA A 152 -10.61 19.05 -0.46
N LEU A 153 -10.32 19.57 -1.65
CA LEU A 153 -8.97 19.86 -2.10
C LEU A 153 -8.23 20.61 -0.98
N PRO A 154 -7.07 20.14 -0.48
CA PRO A 154 -6.20 21.02 0.27
C PRO A 154 -5.68 22.11 -0.68
N ALA A 155 -5.87 23.37 -0.28
CA ALA A 155 -5.31 24.54 -0.94
C ALA A 155 -3.78 24.62 -0.76
#